data_AF-A0A9P9FUY3-F1
#
_entry.id   AF-A0A9P9FUY3-F1
#
_cell.length_a   1.000
_cell.length_b   1.000
_cell.length_c   1.000
_cell.angle_alpha   90.00
_cell.angle_beta   90.00
_cell.angle_gamma   90.00
#
_symmetry.space_group_name_H-M   'P 1'
#
loop_
_entity.id
_entity.type
_entity.pdbx_description
1 polymer ?
#
loop_
_entity_poly.entity_id
_entity_poly.type
_entity_poly.pdbx_seq_one_letter_code
_entity_poly.pdbx_strand_id
1 'polypeptide(L)'
;GANIVATSRHIQDIEKAFEGSISLEIRARDDDVQMYLTGQMYKLPHFVRSSPDLQNKIKTTIAKAVNGMFLLAPLHIDALAQDPTVGHIELALQNMPRGLNDTYEQAMMRIEGQGNGLRDFARKVLSFIFHAKRVLSTTELQYAVAIRPGKPDLDENFIPSLETISSVCAGLITIDTRSD
;
A
#
# COMPACT_ATOMS: atom_id res chain seq x y z
N GLY A 1 0.97 -8.11 -39.34
CA GLY A 1 1.77 -8.61 -38.21
C GLY A 1 1.16 -8.12 -36.93
N ALA A 2 1.32 -8.84 -35.81
CA ALA A 2 0.87 -8.39 -34.49
C ALA A 2 2.02 -7.67 -33.77
N ASN A 3 1.72 -6.59 -33.05
CA ASN A 3 2.65 -5.93 -32.14
C ASN A 3 2.34 -6.39 -30.71
N ILE A 4 3.35 -6.83 -29.96
CA ILE A 4 3.18 -7.37 -28.60
C ILE A 4 3.89 -6.45 -27.61
N VAL A 5 3.22 -6.14 -26.50
CA VAL A 5 3.80 -5.51 -25.32
C VAL A 5 3.61 -6.47 -24.15
N ALA A 6 4.69 -6.79 -23.45
CA ALA A 6 4.68 -7.63 -22.25
C ALA A 6 5.29 -6.86 -21.09
N THR A 7 4.75 -7.06 -19.88
CA THR A 7 5.29 -6.48 -18.64
C THR A 7 5.57 -7.60 -17.64
N SER A 8 6.68 -7.48 -16.92
CA SER A 8 7.11 -8.46 -15.93
C SER A 8 7.94 -7.77 -14.84
N ARG A 9 8.06 -8.43 -13.68
CA ARG A 9 9.13 -8.14 -12.72
C ARG A 9 10.46 -8.68 -13.24
N HIS A 10 11.57 -8.26 -12.64
CA HIS A 10 12.91 -8.81 -12.88
C HIS A 10 12.98 -10.26 -12.41
N ILE A 11 12.63 -11.18 -13.31
CA ILE A 11 12.64 -12.63 -13.09
C ILE A 11 13.58 -13.20 -14.15
N GLN A 12 14.66 -13.84 -13.71
CA GLN A 12 15.72 -14.30 -14.61
C GLN A 12 15.22 -15.16 -15.76
N ASP A 13 14.26 -16.06 -15.50
CA ASP A 13 13.72 -16.94 -16.55
C ASP A 13 12.92 -16.18 -17.61
N ILE A 14 12.23 -15.10 -17.20
CA ILE A 14 11.49 -14.24 -18.11
C ILE A 14 12.47 -13.36 -18.90
N GLU A 15 13.48 -12.77 -18.24
CA GLU A 15 14.49 -11.96 -18.92
C GLU A 15 15.25 -12.77 -19.99
N LYS A 16 15.60 -14.03 -19.70
CA LYS A 16 16.19 -14.95 -20.68
C LYS A 16 15.23 -15.26 -21.83
N ALA A 17 13.95 -15.49 -21.55
CA ALA A 17 12.96 -15.79 -22.59
C ALA A 17 12.74 -14.63 -23.58
N PHE A 18 12.98 -13.39 -23.14
CA PHE A 18 12.86 -12.18 -23.96
C PHE A 18 14.22 -11.59 -24.38
N GLU A 19 15.32 -12.34 -24.23
CA GLU A 19 16.66 -11.90 -24.62
C GLU A 19 16.68 -11.50 -26.12
N GLY A 20 17.28 -10.35 -26.43
CA GLY A 20 17.29 -9.77 -27.77
C GLY A 20 16.05 -8.93 -28.15
N SER A 21 15.03 -8.87 -27.29
CA SER A 21 13.87 -7.97 -27.47
C SER A 21 14.18 -6.54 -26.98
N ILE A 22 13.40 -5.56 -27.45
CA ILE A 22 13.45 -4.20 -26.91
C ILE A 22 12.86 -4.20 -25.50
N SER A 23 13.66 -3.79 -24.50
CA SER A 23 13.24 -3.69 -23.11
C SER A 23 13.20 -2.24 -22.63
N LEU A 24 12.20 -1.89 -21.83
CA LEU A 24 12.12 -0.62 -21.12
C LEU A 24 11.92 -0.89 -19.64
N GLU A 25 12.86 -0.45 -18.80
CA GLU A 25 12.70 -0.49 -17.36
C GLU A 25 11.71 0.60 -16.92
N ILE A 26 10.66 0.21 -16.19
CA ILE A 26 9.67 1.14 -15.63
C ILE A 26 10.09 1.48 -14.21
N ARG A 27 10.46 2.74 -13.97
CA ARG A 27 10.80 3.27 -12.65
C ARG A 27 10.02 4.55 -12.38
N ALA A 28 9.57 4.73 -11.14
CA ALA A 28 9.02 6.00 -10.69
C ALA A 28 10.09 7.10 -10.72
N ARG A 29 9.80 8.23 -11.36
CA ARG A 29 10.68 9.41 -11.34
C ARG A 29 10.39 10.24 -10.10
N ASP A 30 11.42 10.86 -9.54
CA ASP A 30 11.29 11.72 -8.37
C ASP A 30 10.25 12.83 -8.56
N ASP A 31 10.19 13.43 -9.75
CA ASP A 31 9.22 14.49 -10.08
C ASP A 31 7.77 13.98 -10.05
N ASP A 32 7.52 12.78 -10.60
CA ASP A 32 6.19 12.16 -10.59
C ASP A 32 5.75 11.83 -9.16
N VAL A 33 6.70 11.35 -8.34
CA VAL A 33 6.46 11.06 -6.91
C VAL A 33 6.17 12.35 -6.16
N GLN A 34 6.94 13.41 -6.36
CA GLN A 34 6.70 14.71 -5.71
C GLN A 34 5.35 15.31 -6.11
N MET A 35 4.95 15.18 -7.38
CA MET A 35 3.65 15.61 -7.87
C MET A 35 2.53 14.85 -7.15
N TYR A 36 2.64 13.53 -7.05
CA TYR A 36 1.70 12.72 -6.28
C TYR A 36 1.63 13.14 -4.82
N LEU A 37 2.77 13.29 -4.15
CA LEU A 37 2.84 13.65 -2.74
C LEU A 37 2.21 15.02 -2.47
N THR A 38 2.39 15.98 -3.38
CA THR A 38 1.71 17.29 -3.30
C THR A 38 0.19 17.11 -3.22
N GLY A 39 -0.37 16.22 -4.04
CA GLY A 39 -1.79 15.88 -4.01
C GLY A 39 -2.24 15.10 -2.76
N GLN A 40 -1.33 14.58 -1.94
CA GLN A 40 -1.66 13.81 -0.72
C GLN A 40 -1.46 14.59 0.59
N MET A 41 -0.90 15.80 0.55
CA MET A 41 -0.63 16.58 1.77
C MET A 41 -1.87 16.83 2.63
N TYR A 42 -3.07 16.84 2.02
CA TYR A 42 -4.34 17.00 2.73
C TYR A 42 -4.61 15.91 3.78
N LYS A 43 -4.01 14.72 3.62
CA LYS A 43 -4.15 13.59 4.56
C LYS A 43 -3.35 13.79 5.84
N LEU A 44 -2.34 14.66 5.82
CA LEU A 44 -1.44 14.85 6.94
C LEU A 44 -2.03 15.79 8.00
N PRO A 45 -1.54 15.72 9.27
CA PRO A 45 -2.00 16.59 10.34
C PRO A 45 -1.90 18.07 9.99
N HIS A 46 -2.75 18.89 10.61
CA HIS A 46 -2.82 20.34 10.34
C HIS A 46 -1.46 21.04 10.48
N PHE A 47 -0.63 20.64 11.44
CA PHE A 47 0.70 21.23 11.62
C PHE A 47 1.64 20.99 10.43
N VAL A 48 1.44 19.93 9.65
CA VAL A 48 2.14 19.70 8.38
C VAL A 48 1.52 20.55 7.28
N ARG A 49 0.18 20.53 7.17
CA ARG A 49 -0.55 21.27 6.13
C ARG A 49 -0.32 22.78 6.18
N SER A 50 -0.03 23.31 7.36
CA SER A 50 0.23 24.73 7.58
C SER A 50 1.72 25.11 7.52
N SER A 51 2.62 24.15 7.23
CA SER A 51 4.07 24.37 7.13
C SER A 51 4.60 23.98 5.75
N PRO A 52 4.82 24.95 4.83
CA PRO A 52 5.40 24.69 3.51
C PRO A 52 6.77 24.01 3.57
N ASP A 53 7.60 24.40 4.54
CA ASP A 53 8.94 23.83 4.72
C ASP A 53 8.88 22.35 5.11
N LEU A 54 7.98 21.98 6.04
CA LEU A 54 7.79 20.60 6.44
C LEU A 54 7.24 19.75 5.29
N GLN A 55 6.30 20.29 4.50
CA GLN A 55 5.82 19.60 3.29
C GLN A 55 6.94 19.38 2.27
N ASN A 56 7.78 20.38 2.03
CA ASN A 56 8.91 20.25 1.11
C ASN A 56 9.93 19.21 1.60
N LYS A 57 10.20 19.18 2.91
CA LYS A 57 11.05 18.17 3.55
C LYS A 57 10.47 16.76 3.39
N ILE A 58 9.18 16.57 3.65
CA ILE A 58 8.48 15.29 3.45
C ILE A 58 8.56 14.84 2.00
N LYS A 59 8.17 15.70 1.05
CA LYS A 59 8.20 15.40 -0.40
C LYS A 59 9.57 14.97 -0.87
N THR A 60 10.59 15.74 -0.53
CA THR A 60 11.98 15.47 -0.95
C THR A 60 12.51 14.19 -0.34
N THR A 61 12.20 13.94 0.93
CA THR A 61 12.70 12.75 1.65
C THR A 61 12.04 11.49 1.10
N ILE A 62 10.71 11.47 0.96
CA ILE A 62 9.98 10.33 0.41
C ILE A 62 10.40 10.07 -1.05
N ALA A 63 10.46 11.10 -1.90
CA ALA A 63 10.85 10.92 -3.30
C ALA A 63 12.22 10.24 -3.46
N LYS A 64 13.18 10.56 -2.59
CA LYS A 64 14.47 9.87 -2.56
C LYS A 64 14.40 8.46 -1.97
N ALA A 65 13.58 8.26 -0.95
CA ALA A 65 13.46 6.97 -0.27
C ALA A 65 12.80 5.89 -1.14
N VAL A 66 11.85 6.26 -2.02
CA VAL A 66 11.11 5.27 -2.82
C VAL A 66 11.94 4.57 -3.89
N ASN A 67 13.08 5.14 -4.31
CA ASN A 67 14.06 4.55 -5.23
C ASN A 67 13.44 3.83 -6.45
N GLY A 68 12.54 4.51 -7.18
CA GLY A 68 11.89 3.96 -8.37
C GLY A 68 10.64 3.12 -8.12
N MET A 69 10.24 2.89 -6.86
CA MET A 69 9.04 2.12 -6.51
C MET A 69 7.91 3.02 -6.02
N PHE A 70 7.00 3.38 -6.93
CA PHE A 70 5.94 4.34 -6.64
C PHE A 70 5.06 3.95 -5.44
N LEU A 71 4.83 2.65 -5.22
CA LEU A 71 3.99 2.13 -4.12
C LEU A 71 4.49 2.54 -2.72
N LEU A 72 5.78 2.82 -2.56
CA LEU A 72 6.30 3.25 -1.26
C LEU A 72 5.80 4.65 -0.87
N ALA A 73 5.49 5.51 -1.84
CA ALA A 73 5.03 6.87 -1.58
C ALA A 73 3.70 6.93 -0.79
N PRO A 74 2.60 6.25 -1.20
CA PRO A 74 1.38 6.18 -0.41
C PRO A 74 1.63 5.57 0.99
N LEU A 75 2.42 4.50 1.09
CA LEU A 75 2.67 3.82 2.37
C LEU A 75 3.35 4.73 3.39
N HIS A 76 4.32 5.55 2.95
CA HIS A 76 4.97 6.54 3.80
C HIS A 76 4.03 7.67 4.19
N ILE A 77 3.18 8.16 3.28
CA ILE A 77 2.17 9.17 3.64
C ILE A 77 1.21 8.65 4.69
N ASP A 78 0.69 7.43 4.52
CA ASP A 78 -0.27 6.84 5.47
C ASP A 78 0.39 6.56 6.83
N ALA A 79 1.70 6.30 6.86
CA ALA A 79 2.46 6.21 8.11
C ALA A 79 2.56 7.57 8.82
N LEU A 80 3.01 8.60 8.09
CA LEU A 80 3.17 9.96 8.63
C LEU A 80 1.83 10.58 9.06
N ALA A 81 0.71 10.17 8.45
CA ALA A 81 -0.62 10.65 8.83
C ALA A 81 -0.99 10.32 10.28
N GLN A 82 -0.36 9.29 10.87
CA GLN A 82 -0.60 8.84 12.24
C GLN A 82 0.33 9.51 13.26
N ASP A 83 1.35 10.25 12.82
CA ASP A 83 2.32 10.87 13.72
C ASP A 83 1.74 12.12 14.39
N PRO A 84 1.73 12.19 15.74
CA PRO A 84 0.95 13.20 16.45
C PRO A 84 1.66 14.57 16.54
N THR A 85 2.96 14.65 16.28
CA THR A 85 3.72 15.90 16.40
C THR A 85 4.77 16.05 15.30
N VAL A 86 5.24 17.29 15.10
CA VAL A 86 6.36 17.59 14.20
C VAL A 86 7.58 16.74 14.52
N GLY A 87 7.93 16.55 15.81
CA GLY A 87 9.07 15.74 16.21
C GLY A 87 8.93 14.26 15.81
N HIS A 88 7.73 13.68 15.90
CA HIS A 88 7.48 12.31 15.43
C HIS A 88 7.66 12.20 13.91
N ILE A 89 7.12 13.15 13.14
CA ILE A 89 7.34 13.23 11.69
C ILE A 89 8.83 13.30 11.38
N GLU A 90 9.58 14.17 12.04
CA GLU A 90 11.01 14.32 11.77
C GLU A 90 11.80 13.04 12.07
N LEU A 91 11.48 12.35 13.16
CA LEU A 91 12.05 11.05 13.49
C LEU A 91 11.68 9.98 12.44
N ALA A 92 10.43 9.96 11.98
CA ALA A 92 9.97 9.03 10.96
C ALA A 92 10.67 9.27 9.61
N LEU A 93 10.89 10.53 9.24
CA LEU A 93 11.67 10.90 8.04
C LEU A 93 13.14 10.48 8.15
N GLN A 94 13.75 10.55 9.34
CA GLN A 94 15.13 10.11 9.58
C GLN A 94 15.28 8.59 9.51
N ASN A 95 14.29 7.86 10.05
CA ASN A 95 14.27 6.41 10.12
C ASN A 95 13.48 5.77 8.97
N MET A 96 13.32 6.48 7.87
CA MET A 96 12.50 6.02 6.76
C MET A 96 13.12 4.76 6.12
N PRO A 97 12.34 3.69 5.95
CA PRO A 97 12.71 2.52 5.17
C PRO A 97 13.30 2.92 3.82
N ARG A 98 14.44 2.32 3.45
CA ARG A 98 15.06 2.55 2.13
C ARG A 98 14.75 1.43 1.14
N GLY A 99 13.97 0.43 1.54
CA GLY A 99 13.69 -0.76 0.74
C GLY A 99 12.33 -1.38 1.03
N LEU A 100 11.89 -2.26 0.12
CA LEU A 100 10.59 -2.95 0.20
C LEU A 100 10.39 -3.69 1.52
N ASN A 101 11.39 -4.47 1.95
CA ASN A 101 11.27 -5.32 3.12
C ASN A 101 10.97 -4.49 4.36
N ASP A 102 11.73 -3.43 4.60
CA ASP A 102 11.57 -2.52 5.72
C ASP A 102 10.19 -1.84 5.70
N THR A 103 9.67 -1.45 4.52
CA THR A 103 8.34 -0.83 4.41
C THR A 103 7.22 -1.84 4.67
N TYR A 104 7.34 -3.07 4.16
CA TYR A 104 6.40 -4.14 4.47
C TYR A 104 6.44 -4.49 5.96
N GLU A 105 7.63 -4.51 6.56
CA GLU A 105 7.81 -4.76 7.99
C GLU A 105 7.10 -3.69 8.82
N GLN A 106 7.27 -2.40 8.49
CA GLN A 106 6.55 -1.31 9.16
C GLN A 106 5.03 -1.41 8.99
N ALA A 107 4.54 -1.78 7.81
CA ALA A 107 3.11 -2.00 7.60
C ALA A 107 2.60 -3.18 8.44
N MET A 108 3.36 -4.28 8.52
CA MET A 108 3.02 -5.42 9.37
C MET A 108 3.09 -5.06 10.86
N MET A 109 4.06 -4.28 11.32
CA MET A 109 4.12 -3.79 12.71
C MET A 109 2.88 -2.95 13.05
N ARG A 110 2.42 -2.09 12.13
CA ARG A 110 1.17 -1.33 12.30
C ARG A 110 -0.05 -2.24 12.39
N ILE A 111 -0.08 -3.35 11.64
CA ILE A 111 -1.14 -4.36 11.72
C ILE A 111 -1.10 -5.09 13.06
N GLU A 112 0.07 -5.57 13.47
CA GLU A 112 0.26 -6.34 14.69
C GLU A 112 0.09 -5.50 15.96
N GLY A 113 0.31 -4.18 15.89
CA GLY A 113 0.08 -3.23 16.97
C GLY A 113 -1.38 -2.82 17.18
N GLN A 114 -2.30 -3.23 16.31
CA GLN A 114 -3.74 -2.99 16.51
C GLN A 114 -4.28 -3.84 17.66
N GLY A 115 -5.43 -3.45 18.22
CA GLY A 115 -6.14 -4.28 19.21
C GLY A 115 -6.47 -5.67 18.65
N ASN A 116 -6.46 -6.70 19.51
CA ASN A 116 -6.55 -8.12 19.11
C ASN A 116 -7.61 -8.40 18.01
N GLY A 117 -8.82 -7.86 18.15
CA GLY A 117 -9.89 -8.07 17.16
C GLY A 117 -9.58 -7.49 15.77
N LEU A 118 -9.01 -6.28 15.70
CA LEU A 118 -8.67 -5.63 14.44
C LEU A 118 -7.44 -6.27 13.78
N ARG A 119 -6.44 -6.64 14.59
CA ARG A 119 -5.27 -7.39 14.13
C ARG A 119 -5.67 -8.71 13.48
N ASP A 120 -6.49 -9.50 14.19
CA ASP A 120 -6.89 -10.82 13.72
C ASP A 120 -7.78 -10.71 12.46
N PHE A 121 -8.61 -9.66 12.39
CA PHE A 121 -9.40 -9.34 11.20
C PHE A 121 -8.52 -8.95 10.00
N ALA A 122 -7.53 -8.06 10.18
CA ALA A 122 -6.58 -7.69 9.13
C ALA A 122 -5.81 -8.91 8.61
N ARG A 123 -5.36 -9.81 9.51
CA ARG A 123 -4.71 -11.07 9.12
C ARG A 123 -5.63 -11.97 8.31
N LYS A 124 -6.91 -12.05 8.66
CA LYS A 124 -7.92 -12.81 7.90
C LYS A 124 -8.08 -12.25 6.49
N VAL A 125 -8.22 -10.92 6.35
CA VAL A 125 -8.29 -10.22 5.05
C VAL A 125 -7.07 -10.55 4.20
N LEU A 126 -5.86 -10.32 4.73
CA LEU A 126 -4.61 -10.57 4.02
C LEU A 126 -4.45 -12.05 3.63
N SER A 127 -4.89 -12.97 4.49
CA SER A 127 -4.84 -14.40 4.20
C SER A 127 -5.70 -14.77 3.00
N PHE A 128 -6.92 -14.23 2.88
CA PHE A 128 -7.77 -14.49 1.71
C PHE A 128 -7.16 -13.94 0.43
N ILE A 129 -6.62 -12.72 0.47
CA ILE A 129 -6.00 -12.09 -0.69
C ILE A 129 -4.75 -12.87 -1.12
N PHE A 130 -3.89 -13.24 -0.17
CA PHE A 130 -2.63 -13.93 -0.46
C PHE A 130 -2.82 -15.34 -1.03
N HIS A 131 -3.83 -16.07 -0.54
CA HIS A 131 -4.09 -17.45 -0.99
C HIS A 131 -5.05 -17.53 -2.18
N ALA A 132 -5.62 -16.41 -2.64
CA ALA A 132 -6.49 -16.40 -3.80
C ALA A 132 -5.70 -16.68 -5.08
N LYS A 133 -6.25 -17.53 -5.95
CA LYS A 133 -5.65 -17.84 -7.26
C LYS A 133 -5.76 -16.72 -8.28
N ARG A 134 -6.62 -15.73 -8.01
CA ARG A 134 -6.90 -14.56 -8.84
C ARG A 134 -7.25 -13.38 -7.95
N VAL A 135 -7.27 -12.18 -8.54
CA VAL A 135 -7.82 -11.00 -7.88
C VAL A 135 -9.29 -11.27 -7.52
N LEU A 136 -9.66 -10.95 -6.28
CA LEU A 136 -11.02 -11.05 -5.75
C LEU A 136 -11.79 -9.77 -6.05
N SER A 137 -13.09 -9.87 -6.34
CA SER A 137 -13.96 -8.68 -6.33
C SER A 137 -14.16 -8.17 -4.91
N THR A 138 -14.64 -6.93 -4.79
CA THR A 138 -14.98 -6.30 -3.50
C THR A 138 -16.00 -7.16 -2.72
N THR A 139 -17.05 -7.61 -3.40
CA THR A 139 -18.09 -8.47 -2.82
C THR A 139 -17.55 -9.85 -2.41
N GLU A 140 -16.71 -10.48 -3.24
CA GLU A 140 -16.11 -11.78 -2.92
C GLU A 140 -15.27 -11.70 -1.66
N LEU A 141 -14.43 -10.66 -1.53
CA LEU A 141 -13.62 -10.45 -0.35
C LEU A 141 -14.49 -10.21 0.89
N GLN A 142 -15.49 -9.33 0.79
CA GLN A 142 -16.43 -9.03 1.88
C GLN A 142 -17.13 -10.28 2.41
N TYR A 143 -17.59 -11.15 1.51
CA TYR A 143 -18.23 -12.42 1.91
C TYR A 143 -17.22 -13.40 2.48
N ALA A 144 -16.05 -13.55 1.87
CA ALA A 144 -15.01 -14.46 2.34
C ALA A 144 -14.60 -14.15 3.79
N VAL A 145 -14.43 -12.86 4.12
CA VAL A 145 -14.04 -12.44 5.48
C VAL A 145 -15.19 -12.50 6.48
N ALA A 146 -16.45 -12.55 6.03
CA ALA A 146 -17.64 -12.71 6.89
C ALA A 146 -17.88 -14.17 7.33
N ILE A 147 -17.31 -15.17 6.63
CA ILE A 147 -17.50 -16.60 6.94
C ILE A 147 -16.98 -16.94 8.34
N ARG A 148 -17.77 -17.69 9.11
CA ARG A 148 -17.42 -18.18 10.45
C ARG A 148 -17.33 -19.71 10.48
N PRO A 149 -16.30 -20.29 11.11
CA PRO A 149 -16.19 -21.74 11.26
C PRO A 149 -17.43 -22.34 11.92
N GLY A 150 -17.95 -23.44 11.36
CA GLY A 150 -19.10 -24.16 11.91
C GLY A 150 -20.45 -23.46 11.72
N LYS A 151 -20.53 -22.41 10.89
CA LYS A 151 -21.78 -21.76 10.50
C LYS A 151 -22.02 -21.98 8.99
N PRO A 152 -23.08 -22.69 8.59
CA PRO A 152 -23.36 -22.97 7.19
C PRO A 152 -23.89 -21.76 6.43
N ASP A 153 -24.62 -20.88 7.12
CA ASP A 153 -25.26 -19.71 6.53
C ASP A 153 -24.40 -18.45 6.67
N LEU A 154 -24.42 -17.62 5.62
CA LEU A 154 -23.84 -16.29 5.65
C LEU A 154 -24.71 -15.38 6.52
N ASP A 155 -24.09 -14.77 7.52
CA ASP A 155 -24.74 -13.80 8.40
C ASP A 155 -24.37 -12.39 7.92
N GLU A 156 -25.34 -11.70 7.31
CA GLU A 156 -25.11 -10.38 6.70
C GLU A 156 -24.60 -9.33 7.70
N ASN A 157 -24.88 -9.52 9.01
CA ASN A 157 -24.39 -8.64 10.07
C ASN A 157 -22.86 -8.70 10.25
N PHE A 158 -22.20 -9.71 9.68
CA PHE A 158 -20.74 -9.87 9.73
C PHE A 158 -20.05 -9.39 8.44
N ILE A 159 -20.79 -8.85 7.48
CA ILE A 159 -20.21 -8.28 6.25
C ILE A 159 -19.59 -6.92 6.59
N PRO A 160 -18.26 -6.75 6.48
CA PRO A 160 -17.59 -5.50 6.83
C PRO A 160 -17.67 -4.49 5.68
N SER A 161 -17.57 -3.20 6.01
CA SER A 161 -17.45 -2.14 4.99
C SER A 161 -16.07 -2.19 4.32
N LEU A 162 -16.00 -1.78 3.06
CA LEU A 162 -14.73 -1.68 2.32
C LEU A 162 -13.75 -0.70 2.98
N GLU A 163 -14.25 0.36 3.58
CA GLU A 163 -13.45 1.31 4.36
C GLU A 163 -12.78 0.63 5.56
N THR A 164 -13.51 -0.22 6.27
CA THR A 164 -12.95 -1.00 7.39
C THR A 164 -11.85 -1.93 6.90
N ILE A 165 -12.09 -2.69 5.83
CA ILE A 165 -11.10 -3.60 5.23
C ILE A 165 -9.83 -2.82 4.82
N SER A 166 -9.98 -1.69 4.14
CA SER A 166 -8.85 -0.87 3.70
C SER A 166 -8.07 -0.28 4.87
N SER A 167 -8.76 0.21 5.90
CA SER A 167 -8.14 0.88 7.05
C SER A 167 -7.29 -0.08 7.87
N VAL A 168 -7.81 -1.27 8.19
CA VAL A 168 -7.11 -2.23 9.07
C VAL A 168 -5.87 -2.85 8.42
N CYS A 169 -5.78 -2.84 7.08
CA CYS A 169 -4.68 -3.43 6.34
C CYS A 169 -3.48 -2.48 6.12
N ALA A 170 -3.45 -1.30 6.75
CA ALA A 170 -2.31 -0.39 6.79
C ALA A 170 -1.69 -0.07 5.41
N GLY A 171 -2.54 0.07 4.39
CA GLY A 171 -2.13 0.38 3.01
C GLY A 171 -1.55 -0.79 2.21
N LEU A 172 -1.55 -2.02 2.76
CA LEU A 172 -1.08 -3.21 2.04
C LEU A 172 -2.04 -3.73 0.98
N ILE A 173 -3.26 -3.18 0.94
CA ILE A 173 -4.27 -3.53 -0.06
C ILE A 173 -4.72 -2.27 -0.78
N THR A 174 -5.07 -2.41 -2.05
CA THR A 174 -5.68 -1.35 -2.85
C THR A 174 -7.00 -1.85 -3.42
N ILE A 175 -8.04 -1.04 -3.31
CA ILE A 175 -9.36 -1.31 -3.89
C ILE A 175 -9.47 -0.53 -5.18
N ASP A 176 -9.61 -1.24 -6.31
CA ASP A 176 -9.87 -0.62 -7.59
C ASP A 176 -11.38 -0.48 -7.79
N THR A 177 -11.88 0.76 -7.73
CA THR A 177 -13.30 1.08 -7.87
C THR A 177 -13.76 1.15 -9.33
N ARG A 178 -12.87 0.89 -10.31
CA ARG A 178 -13.17 1.01 -11.74
C ARG A 178 -13.57 -0.31 -12.40
N SER A 179 -13.58 -1.41 -11.66
CA SER A 179 -13.70 -2.77 -12.19
C SER A 179 -14.94 -3.53 -11.69
N ASP A 180 -15.88 -2.86 -11.02
CA ASP A 180 -17.17 -3.41 -10.61
C ASP A 180 -18.28 -3.13 -11.65
#